data_AF-A0A5N0TFX6-F1
#
_entry.id   AF-A0A5N0TFX6-F1
#
_cell.length_a   1.000
_cell.length_b   1.000
_cell.length_c   1.000
_cell.angle_alpha   90.00
_cell.angle_beta   90.00
_cell.angle_gamma   90.00
#
_symmetry.space_group_name_H-M   'P 1'
#
loop_
_entity.id
_entity.type
_entity.pdbx_description
1 polymer ?
#
loop_
_entity_poly.entity_id
_entity_poly.type
_entity_poly.pdbx_seq_one_letter_code
_entity_poly.pdbx_strand_id
1 'polypeptide(L)'
;MKILVVEDDSRKSDQIKDAIDNLTGSKGVNVADSWQSGLLMLKSDEWDFLVLDISIPQFSGKGDEGRFRHFGGMEILEELERVEKLIPFVVITGFDEIGHGEDKKSFNELKSDLLRQYPSFCRGVVRFKPSSTWRHELSLVMEAF
;
A
#
# COMPACT_ATOMS: atom_id res chain seq x y z
N MET A 1 1.85 5.37 17.18
CA MET A 1 1.51 5.21 15.75
C MET A 1 1.78 3.79 15.34
N LYS A 2 0.77 3.08 14.85
CA LYS A 2 0.83 1.72 14.37
C LYS A 2 0.57 1.73 12.86
N ILE A 3 1.55 1.24 12.11
CA ILE A 3 1.54 1.30 10.64
C ILE A 3 1.51 -0.12 10.10
N LEU A 4 0.62 -0.37 9.15
CA LEU A 4 0.65 -1.60 8.36
C LEU A 4 1.20 -1.32 6.97
N VAL A 5 2.14 -2.15 6.54
CA VAL A 5 2.60 -2.22 5.15
C VAL A 5 2.07 -3.52 4.56
N VAL A 6 1.35 -3.45 3.43
CA VAL A 6 0.96 -4.63 2.65
C VAL A 6 1.78 -4.68 1.38
N GLU A 7 2.73 -5.62 1.33
CA GLU A 7 3.78 -5.72 0.31
C GLU A 7 4.37 -7.13 0.32
N ASP A 8 4.42 -7.81 -0.83
CA ASP A 8 4.95 -9.18 -0.92
C ASP A 8 6.46 -9.25 -1.14
N ASP A 9 7.07 -8.22 -1.74
CA ASP A 9 8.52 -8.17 -1.87
C ASP A 9 9.16 -7.74 -0.55
N SER A 10 9.76 -8.70 0.14
CA SER A 10 10.39 -8.46 1.45
C SER A 10 11.49 -7.38 1.41
N ARG A 11 12.22 -7.24 0.30
CA ARG A 11 13.25 -6.19 0.17
C ARG A 11 12.62 -4.82 0.02
N LYS A 12 11.50 -4.72 -0.68
CA LYS A 12 10.72 -3.48 -0.81
C LYS A 12 10.08 -3.11 0.52
N SER A 13 9.44 -4.06 1.21
CA SER A 13 8.84 -3.83 2.52
C SER A 13 9.88 -3.41 3.56
N ASP A 14 11.06 -4.04 3.57
CA ASP A 14 12.16 -3.68 4.47
C ASP A 14 12.65 -2.24 4.22
N GLN A 15 12.79 -1.85 2.94
CA GLN A 15 13.17 -0.48 2.60
C GLN A 15 12.11 0.55 3.01
N ILE A 16 10.82 0.25 2.80
CA ILE A 16 9.69 1.09 3.20
C ILE A 16 9.69 1.24 4.71
N LYS A 17 9.81 0.13 5.43
CA LYS A 17 9.89 0.10 6.90
C LYS A 17 11.06 0.95 7.39
N ASP A 18 12.26 0.77 6.84
CA ASP A 18 13.42 1.56 7.21
C ASP A 18 13.19 3.06 6.97
N ALA A 19 12.54 3.44 5.85
CA ALA A 19 12.22 4.84 5.59
C ALA A 19 11.25 5.40 6.65
N ILE A 20 10.21 4.65 7.01
CA ILE A 20 9.21 5.04 8.01
C ILE A 20 9.81 5.12 9.42
N ASP A 21 10.61 4.13 9.81
CA ASP A 21 11.27 4.09 11.11
C ASP A 21 12.20 5.30 11.28
N ASN A 22 12.92 5.70 10.23
CA ASN A 22 13.78 6.89 10.23
C ASN A 22 12.98 8.21 10.35
N LEU A 23 11.78 8.27 9.79
CA LEU A 23 10.94 9.47 9.85
C LEU A 23 10.23 9.62 11.19
N THR A 24 9.79 8.50 11.77
CA THR A 24 8.87 8.51 12.91
C THR A 24 9.56 8.22 14.23
N GLY A 25 10.79 7.70 14.19
CA GLY A 25 11.50 7.18 15.36
C GLY A 25 10.81 5.98 16.03
N SER A 26 9.77 5.43 15.39
CA SER A 26 8.91 4.37 15.94
C SER A 26 9.28 3.01 15.38
N LYS A 27 9.08 1.95 16.18
CA LYS A 27 9.17 0.54 15.73
C LYS A 27 7.81 -0.08 15.42
N GLY A 28 6.77 0.75 15.28
CA GLY A 28 5.37 0.33 15.14
C GLY A 28 4.95 -0.17 13.75
N VAL A 29 5.90 -0.39 12.83
CA VAL A 29 5.63 -0.86 11.48
C VAL A 29 5.51 -2.38 11.45
N ASN A 30 4.36 -2.86 11.01
CA ASN A 30 4.11 -4.27 10.75
C ASN A 30 3.97 -4.50 9.24
N VAL A 31 4.24 -5.72 8.80
CA VAL A 31 4.20 -6.09 7.38
C VAL A 31 3.27 -7.28 7.19
N ALA A 32 2.41 -7.19 6.18
CA ALA A 32 1.64 -8.28 5.61
C ALA A 32 2.11 -8.52 4.17
N ASP A 33 2.30 -9.77 3.80
CA ASP A 33 2.91 -10.20 2.52
C ASP A 33 1.89 -10.65 1.46
N SER A 34 0.59 -10.54 1.75
CA SER A 34 -0.47 -10.94 0.82
C SER A 34 -1.76 -10.16 1.07
N TRP A 35 -2.68 -10.25 0.12
CA TRP A 35 -4.02 -9.68 0.26
C TRP A 35 -4.75 -10.23 1.48
N GLN A 36 -4.72 -11.55 1.68
CA GLN A 36 -5.40 -12.18 2.82
C GLN A 36 -4.78 -11.77 4.15
N SER A 37 -3.45 -11.80 4.27
CA SER A 37 -2.79 -11.44 5.53
C SER A 37 -3.00 -9.96 5.86
N GLY A 38 -2.97 -9.08 4.84
CA GLY A 38 -3.27 -7.66 4.98
C GLY A 38 -4.68 -7.41 5.51
N LEU A 39 -5.71 -8.00 4.88
CA LEU A 39 -7.10 -7.87 5.35
C LEU A 39 -7.30 -8.44 6.74
N LEU A 40 -6.68 -9.58 7.06
CA LEU A 40 -6.82 -10.19 8.38
C LEU A 40 -6.28 -9.25 9.47
N MET A 41 -5.10 -8.66 9.25
CA MET A 41 -4.49 -7.72 10.20
C MET A 41 -5.30 -6.43 10.35
N LEU A 42 -5.82 -5.89 9.24
CA LEU A 42 -6.69 -4.71 9.26
C LEU A 42 -8.02 -4.94 9.98
N LYS A 43 -8.55 -6.17 9.93
CA LYS A 43 -9.80 -6.54 10.62
C LYS A 43 -9.60 -6.84 12.11
N SER A 44 -8.42 -7.33 12.48
CA SER A 44 -8.14 -7.83 13.83
C SER A 44 -7.57 -6.77 14.78
N ASP A 45 -7.15 -5.63 14.25
CA ASP A 45 -6.43 -4.61 15.01
C ASP A 45 -6.73 -3.21 14.49
N GLU A 46 -6.39 -2.19 15.27
CA GLU A 46 -6.57 -0.79 14.91
C GLU A 46 -5.24 -0.22 14.42
N TRP A 47 -5.29 0.54 13.32
CA TRP A 47 -4.12 1.05 12.61
C TRP A 47 -4.27 2.54 12.38
N ASP A 48 -3.17 3.28 12.56
CA ASP A 48 -3.16 4.73 12.38
C ASP A 48 -2.88 5.11 10.92
N PHE A 49 -2.14 4.25 10.21
CA PHE A 49 -1.72 4.49 8.83
C PHE A 49 -1.49 3.20 8.06
N LEU A 50 -1.78 3.24 6.76
CA LEU A 50 -1.65 2.10 5.86
C LEU A 50 -0.77 2.43 4.65
N VAL A 51 0.15 1.53 4.33
CA VAL A 51 0.97 1.56 3.13
C VAL A 51 0.62 0.34 2.28
N LEU A 52 0.26 0.54 1.02
CA LEU A 52 -0.20 -0.52 0.13
C LEU A 52 0.62 -0.58 -1.16
N ASP A 53 1.07 -1.76 -1.56
CA ASP A 53 1.25 -2.04 -2.99
C ASP A 53 -0.11 -2.41 -3.63
N ILE A 54 -0.17 -2.33 -4.95
CA ILE A 54 -1.38 -2.55 -5.74
C ILE A 54 -1.49 -4.00 -6.15
N SER A 55 -0.43 -4.57 -6.72
CA SER A 55 -0.40 -5.95 -7.16
C SER A 55 0.26 -6.79 -6.09
N ILE A 56 -0.50 -7.67 -5.47
CA ILE A 56 -0.05 -8.53 -4.37
C ILE A 56 -0.64 -9.94 -4.57
N PRO A 57 0.01 -11.00 -4.08
CA PRO A 57 -0.54 -12.34 -4.12
C PRO A 57 -1.79 -12.43 -3.25
N GLN A 58 -2.72 -13.31 -3.64
CA GLN A 58 -3.92 -13.56 -2.85
C GLN A 58 -3.57 -14.16 -1.47
N PHE A 59 -2.57 -15.04 -1.42
CA PHE A 59 -2.16 -15.82 -0.25
C PHE A 59 -0.66 -15.67 0.01
N SER A 60 -0.25 -15.83 1.28
CA SER A 60 1.15 -15.86 1.68
C SER A 60 1.82 -17.18 1.28
N GLY A 61 3.08 -17.12 0.84
CA GLY A 61 3.91 -18.31 0.58
C GLY A 61 4.27 -18.53 -0.89
N LYS A 62 5.49 -19.03 -1.14
CA LYS A 62 6.13 -19.16 -2.46
C LYS A 62 5.53 -20.23 -3.39
N GLY A 63 4.43 -20.88 -3.01
CA GLY A 63 3.85 -22.01 -3.74
C GLY A 63 2.61 -21.68 -4.57
N ASP A 64 2.05 -20.47 -4.41
CA ASP A 64 0.78 -20.07 -5.01
C ASP A 64 0.97 -18.89 -5.99
N GLU A 65 2.00 -19.00 -6.84
CA GLU A 65 2.31 -18.06 -7.93
C GLU A 65 1.11 -17.80 -8.87
N GLY A 66 0.05 -18.63 -8.78
CA GLY A 66 -1.07 -18.65 -9.71
C GLY A 66 -2.18 -17.63 -9.48
N ARG A 67 -2.22 -16.90 -8.35
CA ARG A 67 -3.31 -15.92 -8.08
C ARG A 67 -2.79 -14.60 -7.55
N PHE A 68 -2.04 -13.88 -8.39
CA PHE A 68 -1.83 -12.46 -8.17
C PHE A 68 -3.15 -11.70 -8.35
N ARG A 69 -3.40 -10.78 -7.44
CA ARG A 69 -4.47 -9.79 -7.56
C ARG A 69 -3.84 -8.50 -8.08
N HIS A 70 -4.00 -8.26 -9.38
CA HIS A 70 -3.45 -7.07 -10.05
C HIS A 70 -3.91 -5.75 -9.43
N PHE A 71 -5.05 -5.76 -8.75
CA PHE A 71 -5.63 -4.64 -8.01
C PHE A 71 -5.85 -4.97 -6.52
N GLY A 72 -5.10 -5.92 -5.97
CA GLY A 72 -5.26 -6.39 -4.58
C GLY A 72 -5.24 -5.28 -3.54
N GLY A 73 -4.34 -4.30 -3.67
CA GLY A 73 -4.33 -3.12 -2.79
C GLY A 73 -5.60 -2.28 -2.86
N MET A 74 -6.22 -2.17 -4.05
CA MET A 74 -7.47 -1.45 -4.24
C MET A 74 -8.65 -2.19 -3.61
N GLU A 75 -8.70 -3.50 -3.80
CA GLU A 75 -9.73 -4.36 -3.21
C GLU A 75 -9.66 -4.35 -1.67
N ILE A 76 -8.46 -4.14 -1.08
CA ILE A 76 -8.33 -3.90 0.37
C ILE A 76 -9.04 -2.60 0.77
N LEU A 77 -8.83 -1.51 0.01
CA LEU A 77 -9.48 -0.22 0.29
C LEU A 77 -11.00 -0.32 0.17
N GLU A 78 -11.51 -1.00 -0.86
CA GLU A 78 -12.94 -1.26 -1.04
C GLU A 78 -13.54 -2.04 0.14
N GLU A 79 -12.82 -3.06 0.64
CA GLU A 79 -13.25 -3.82 1.82
C GLU A 79 -13.26 -2.98 3.09
N LEU A 80 -12.29 -2.07 3.28
CA LEU A 80 -12.25 -1.14 4.41
C LEU A 80 -13.36 -0.09 4.34
N GLU A 81 -13.63 0.45 3.15
CA GLU A 81 -14.72 1.40 2.91
C GLU A 81 -16.07 0.77 3.23
N ARG A 82 -16.30 -0.46 2.75
CA ARG A 82 -17.54 -1.21 2.95
C ARG A 82 -17.88 -1.44 4.42
N VAL A 83 -16.87 -1.50 5.30
CA VAL A 83 -17.05 -1.71 6.75
C VAL A 83 -16.79 -0.45 7.57
N GLU A 84 -16.71 0.72 6.92
CA GLU A 84 -16.49 2.03 7.56
C GLU A 84 -15.20 2.09 8.42
N LYS A 85 -14.16 1.36 8.01
CA LYS A 85 -12.83 1.30 8.65
C LYS A 85 -11.72 1.86 7.78
N LEU A 86 -12.03 2.76 6.85
CA LEU A 86 -10.99 3.46 6.11
C LEU A 86 -10.12 4.28 7.06
N ILE A 87 -8.81 4.19 6.85
CA ILE A 87 -7.78 4.91 7.58
C ILE A 87 -6.89 5.65 6.59
N PRO A 88 -6.16 6.69 7.02
CA PRO A 88 -5.22 7.37 6.16
C PRO A 88 -4.21 6.40 5.53
N PHE A 89 -4.01 6.51 4.22
CA PHE A 89 -3.16 5.58 3.49
C PHE A 89 -2.33 6.24 2.38
N VAL A 90 -1.26 5.55 1.99
CA VAL A 90 -0.46 5.84 0.80
C VAL A 90 -0.31 4.57 -0.03
N VAL A 91 -0.39 4.71 -1.35
CA VAL A 91 -0.03 3.62 -2.27
C VAL A 91 1.42 3.81 -2.72
N ILE A 92 2.23 2.76 -2.60
CA ILE A 92 3.62 2.74 -3.08
C ILE A 92 3.78 1.57 -4.05
N THR A 93 3.95 1.87 -5.33
CA THR A 93 4.05 0.82 -6.37
C THR A 93 5.24 1.03 -7.29
N GLY A 94 5.84 -0.08 -7.74
CA GLY A 94 6.87 -0.09 -8.78
C GLY A 94 6.30 -0.16 -10.20
N PHE A 95 4.99 -0.35 -10.35
CA PHE A 95 4.36 -0.51 -11.65
C PHE A 95 4.10 0.84 -12.33
N ASP A 96 4.49 0.93 -13.60
CA ASP A 96 4.16 2.08 -14.46
C ASP A 96 2.73 1.97 -15.02
N GLU A 97 2.25 0.74 -15.18
CA GLU A 97 0.92 0.37 -15.65
C GLU A 97 0.43 -0.86 -14.87
N ILE A 98 -0.84 -0.88 -14.50
CA ILE A 98 -1.50 -1.98 -13.79
C ILE A 98 -2.68 -2.51 -14.62
N GLY A 99 -3.00 -3.79 -14.47
CA GLY A 99 -4.09 -4.45 -15.22
C GLY A 99 -3.72 -4.79 -16.67
N HIS A 100 -4.71 -5.34 -17.40
CA HIS A 100 -4.57 -5.78 -18.78
C HIS A 100 -5.84 -5.47 -19.59
N GLY A 101 -5.70 -5.27 -20.90
CA GLY A 101 -6.84 -5.02 -21.78
C GLY A 101 -7.55 -3.70 -21.46
N GLU A 102 -8.87 -3.76 -21.24
CA GLU A 102 -9.72 -2.60 -20.96
C GLU A 102 -9.51 -2.02 -19.55
N ASP A 103 -9.03 -2.83 -18.60
CA ASP A 103 -8.78 -2.39 -17.22
C ASP A 103 -7.38 -1.80 -17.02
N LYS A 104 -6.61 -1.62 -18.11
CA LYS A 104 -5.24 -1.10 -18.04
C LYS A 104 -5.26 0.35 -17.55
N LYS A 105 -4.56 0.63 -16.44
CA LYS A 105 -4.39 1.98 -15.90
C LYS A 105 -2.92 2.36 -15.82
N SER A 106 -2.59 3.55 -16.27
CA SER A 106 -1.29 4.17 -15.99
C SER A 106 -1.19 4.59 -14.52
N PHE A 107 0.04 4.75 -14.03
CA PHE A 107 0.29 5.31 -12.71
C PHE A 107 -0.41 6.66 -12.46
N ASN A 108 -0.46 7.55 -13.48
CA ASN A 108 -1.08 8.87 -13.32
C ASN A 108 -2.60 8.76 -13.19
N GLU A 109 -3.23 7.88 -13.98
CA GLU A 109 -4.66 7.62 -13.87
C GLU A 109 -5.00 7.02 -12.51
N LEU A 110 -4.25 6.02 -12.06
CA LEU A 110 -4.40 5.45 -10.72
C LEU A 110 -4.28 6.53 -9.64
N LYS A 111 -3.25 7.38 -9.72
CA LYS A 111 -3.04 8.45 -8.75
C LYS A 111 -4.22 9.42 -8.72
N SER A 112 -4.69 9.85 -9.88
CA SER A 112 -5.85 10.74 -9.98
C SER A 112 -7.13 10.08 -9.48
N ASP A 113 -7.33 8.80 -9.76
CA ASP A 113 -8.48 8.02 -9.30
C ASP A 113 -8.51 7.90 -7.78
N LEU A 114 -7.40 7.47 -7.17
CA LEU A 114 -7.30 7.29 -5.72
C LEU A 114 -7.49 8.59 -4.94
N LEU A 115 -6.87 9.69 -5.40
CA LEU A 115 -7.04 11.00 -4.75
C LEU A 115 -8.46 11.54 -4.90
N ARG A 116 -9.14 11.23 -6.00
CA ARG A 116 -10.53 11.65 -6.24
C ARG A 116 -11.53 10.79 -5.47
N GLN A 117 -11.29 9.48 -5.39
CA GLN A 117 -12.17 8.51 -4.74
C GLN A 117 -12.08 8.61 -3.22
N TYR A 118 -10.87 8.81 -2.68
CA TYR A 118 -10.63 8.84 -1.24
C TYR A 118 -9.98 10.16 -0.78
N PRO A 119 -10.59 11.33 -1.02
CA PRO A 119 -9.95 12.63 -0.80
C PRO A 119 -9.57 12.90 0.67
N SER A 120 -10.26 12.26 1.61
CA SER A 120 -9.98 12.40 3.06
C SER A 120 -8.98 11.38 3.60
N PHE A 121 -8.74 10.29 2.88
CA PHE A 121 -7.94 9.15 3.36
C PHE A 121 -6.67 8.92 2.55
N CYS A 122 -6.72 9.06 1.22
CA CYS A 122 -5.55 8.93 0.36
C CYS A 122 -4.62 10.13 0.55
N ARG A 123 -3.46 9.89 1.15
CA ARG A 123 -2.43 10.91 1.36
C ARG A 123 -1.51 11.05 0.15
N GLY A 124 -1.45 10.04 -0.71
CA GLY A 124 -0.68 10.09 -1.94
C GLY A 124 -0.53 8.75 -2.63
N VAL A 125 0.08 8.82 -3.81
CA VAL A 125 0.57 7.67 -4.56
C VAL A 125 2.01 7.96 -4.95
N VAL A 126 2.91 7.12 -4.45
CA VAL A 126 4.36 7.25 -4.57
C VAL A 126 4.86 6.18 -5.52
N ARG A 127 5.75 6.58 -6.43
CA ARG A 127 6.37 5.63 -7.35
C ARG A 127 7.62 5.03 -6.73
N PHE A 128 7.61 3.73 -6.48
CA PHE A 128 8.81 3.01 -6.05
C PHE A 128 9.79 2.89 -7.20
N LYS A 129 11.01 3.36 -6.99
CA LYS A 129 12.13 3.22 -7.94
C LYS A 129 13.41 2.91 -7.16
N PRO A 130 14.45 2.38 -7.81
CA PRO A 130 15.77 2.20 -7.18
C PRO A 130 16.43 3.50 -6.68
N SER A 131 15.92 4.68 -7.08
CA SER A 131 16.38 5.98 -6.56
C SER A 131 15.89 6.23 -5.13
N SER A 132 16.54 7.13 -4.39
CA SER A 132 16.08 7.54 -3.05
C SER A 132 14.91 8.53 -3.07
N THR A 133 14.45 8.97 -4.24
CA THR A 133 13.41 10.02 -4.39
C THR A 133 12.07 9.62 -3.77
N TRP A 134 11.69 8.34 -3.85
CA TRP A 134 10.43 7.85 -3.27
C TRP A 134 10.40 8.01 -1.75
N ARG A 135 11.57 7.98 -1.07
CA ARG A 135 11.66 8.20 0.38
C ARG A 135 11.27 9.62 0.76
N HIS A 136 11.69 10.60 -0.06
CA HIS A 136 11.32 12.00 0.13
C HIS A 136 9.84 12.23 -0.18
N GLU A 137 9.31 11.62 -1.25
CA GLU A 137 7.87 11.69 -1.52
C GLU A 137 7.05 11.06 -0.39
N LEU A 138 7.49 9.92 0.15
CA LEU A 138 6.86 9.28 1.30
C LEU A 138 6.91 10.18 2.54
N SER A 139 8.03 10.86 2.82
CA SER A 139 8.14 11.75 3.96
C SER A 139 7.13 12.90 3.88
N LEU A 140 7.00 13.54 2.71
CA LEU A 140 6.04 14.62 2.49
C LEU A 140 4.59 14.16 2.70
N VAL A 141 4.28 12.95 2.25
CA VAL A 141 2.95 12.34 2.41
C VAL A 141 2.63 12.02 3.87
N MET A 142 3.64 11.60 4.64
CA MET A 142 3.50 11.26 6.06
C MET A 142 3.59 12.47 7.00
N GLU A 143 4.25 13.57 6.63
CA GLU A 143 4.29 14.81 7.43
C GLU A 143 2.96 15.57 7.40
N ALA A 144 2.11 15.31 6.40
CA ALA A 144 0.74 15.82 6.33
C ALA A 144 -0.23 15.09 7.29
N PHE A 145 0.30 14.26 8.20
CA PHE A 145 -0.42 13.44 9.18
C PHE A 145 -0.40 14.05 10.58
#